data_AF-A0A959TI70-F1
#
_entry.id   AF-A0A959TI70-F1
#
_cell.length_a   1.000
_cell.length_b   1.000
_cell.length_c   1.000
_cell.angle_alpha   90.00
_cell.angle_beta   90.00
_cell.angle_gamma   90.00
#
_symmetry.space_group_name_H-M   'P 1'
#
loop_
_entity.id
_entity.type
_entity.pdbx_description
1 polymer ?
#
loop_
_entity_poly.entity_id
_entity_poly.type
_entity_poly.pdbx_seq_one_letter_code
_entity_poly.pdbx_strand_id
1 'polypeptide(L)'
;FENAAAWTAGGASSDWAWGAPAHPLINTAGGGMNSWCVGGLTGAFYNFGQMSWLESPCFDLSGMDHPWVSFQLFWEVERQYDGLGLQVSTDGGLTWTNVGAWGDPVDCLNDNWFNTGNINNLTLASPRHGWSGRVGPTQGACAGGFGSGQWVEAKHCVPAAANAAQVKFRFLFGAGTTCNDYDGIAIDDFLLQEAPSTDADFTFTCNGLTVDFAQQATSCPTGFSW
;
A
#
# COMPACT_ATOMS: atom_id res chain seq x y z
N PHE A 1 -7.73 -0.14 12.56
CA PHE A 1 -7.60 1.19 13.20
C PHE A 1 -8.66 1.34 14.31
N GLU A 2 -8.47 0.71 15.48
CA GLU A 2 -9.66 0.32 16.28
C GLU A 2 -10.24 1.38 17.22
N ASN A 3 -9.39 2.20 17.84
CA ASN A 3 -9.82 3.04 18.96
C ASN A 3 -10.15 4.49 18.56
N ALA A 4 -9.62 4.95 17.42
CA ALA A 4 -9.83 6.29 16.90
C ALA A 4 -9.38 6.42 15.44
N ALA A 5 -9.89 7.46 14.78
CA ALA A 5 -9.36 8.01 13.55
C ALA A 5 -7.95 8.62 13.81
N ALA A 6 -6.93 7.76 13.90
CA ALA A 6 -5.55 8.14 14.24
C ALA A 6 -4.84 8.91 13.12
N TRP A 7 -5.37 8.89 11.90
CA TRP A 7 -4.85 9.57 10.72
C TRP A 7 -5.81 10.69 10.30
N THR A 8 -5.34 11.62 9.49
CA THR A 8 -6.14 12.76 9.04
C THR A 8 -6.43 12.63 7.55
N ALA A 9 -7.68 12.85 7.14
CA ALA A 9 -8.04 12.91 5.74
C ALA A 9 -8.16 14.36 5.24
N GLY A 10 -7.85 14.59 3.97
CA GLY A 10 -7.91 15.92 3.37
C GLY A 10 -7.82 15.92 1.84
N GLY A 11 -7.66 17.11 1.26
CA GLY A 11 -7.62 17.33 -0.18
C GLY A 11 -8.99 17.67 -0.79
N ALA A 12 -9.04 17.70 -2.12
CA ALA A 12 -10.21 18.12 -2.88
C ALA A 12 -11.25 16.99 -3.01
N SER A 13 -12.52 17.34 -2.77
CA SER A 13 -13.67 16.42 -2.84
C SER A 13 -13.53 15.16 -1.98
N SER A 14 -12.79 15.25 -0.86
CA SER A 14 -12.54 14.12 0.04
C SER A 14 -13.83 13.56 0.61
N ASP A 15 -14.01 12.24 0.50
CA ASP A 15 -15.06 11.44 1.13
C ASP A 15 -14.48 10.30 1.99
N TRP A 16 -13.21 10.43 2.41
CA TRP A 16 -12.59 9.50 3.34
C TRP A 16 -13.40 9.42 4.64
N ALA A 17 -13.72 8.21 5.07
CA ALA A 17 -14.42 7.95 6.32
C ALA A 17 -13.68 6.87 7.12
N TRP A 18 -13.76 6.98 8.45
CA TRP A 18 -13.24 5.98 9.39
C TRP A 18 -14.39 5.32 10.13
N GLY A 19 -14.37 3.99 10.18
CA GLY A 19 -15.38 3.19 10.90
C GLY A 19 -15.50 1.80 10.31
N ALA A 20 -16.60 1.11 10.63
CA ALA A 20 -16.90 -0.22 10.12
C ALA A 20 -17.42 -0.15 8.67
N PRO A 21 -16.69 -0.71 7.68
CA PRO A 21 -17.14 -0.74 6.30
C PRO A 21 -18.35 -1.66 6.12
N ALA A 22 -19.30 -1.24 5.30
CA ALA A 22 -20.50 -1.97 4.94
C ALA A 22 -20.89 -1.66 3.47
N HIS A 23 -19.89 -1.56 2.59
CA HIS A 23 -20.09 -1.46 1.15
C HIS A 23 -20.51 -2.84 0.57
N PRO A 24 -20.94 -2.92 -0.71
CA PRO A 24 -21.27 -4.20 -1.33
C PRO A 24 -20.15 -5.27 -1.34
N LEU A 25 -18.90 -4.87 -1.60
CA LEU A 25 -17.70 -5.72 -1.63
C LEU A 25 -16.78 -5.46 -0.42
N ILE A 26 -16.48 -4.20 -0.12
CA ILE A 26 -15.66 -3.79 1.04
C ILE A 26 -16.58 -3.74 2.28
N ASN A 27 -17.00 -4.91 2.76
CA ASN A 27 -18.02 -5.07 3.79
C ASN A 27 -17.48 -5.47 5.18
N THR A 28 -16.16 -5.52 5.33
CA THR A 28 -15.46 -5.71 6.61
C THR A 28 -14.19 -4.86 6.64
N ALA A 29 -13.69 -4.57 7.84
CA ALA A 29 -12.33 -4.09 8.03
C ALA A 29 -11.31 -5.19 7.68
N GLY A 30 -10.05 -4.79 7.43
CA GLY A 30 -8.96 -5.73 7.13
C GLY A 30 -8.49 -6.45 8.40
N GLY A 31 -8.50 -5.72 9.52
CA GLY A 31 -8.36 -6.24 10.87
C GLY A 31 -9.37 -5.59 11.81
N GLY A 32 -9.75 -6.28 12.88
CA GLY A 32 -10.69 -5.73 13.87
C GLY A 32 -12.06 -5.34 13.27
N MET A 33 -12.52 -4.13 13.58
CA MET A 33 -13.84 -3.60 13.22
C MET A 33 -13.76 -2.33 12.36
N ASN A 34 -12.71 -1.52 12.47
CA ASN A 34 -12.66 -0.18 11.87
C ASN A 34 -11.49 -0.01 10.90
N SER A 35 -11.79 0.46 9.68
CA SER A 35 -10.80 0.83 8.67
C SER A 35 -11.07 2.23 8.12
N TRP A 36 -10.18 2.72 7.26
CA TRP A 36 -10.39 3.94 6.48
C TRP A 36 -10.86 3.60 5.08
N CYS A 37 -11.92 4.24 4.61
CA CYS A 37 -12.50 4.01 3.28
C CYS A 37 -12.67 5.31 2.50
N VAL A 38 -12.38 5.28 1.20
CA VAL A 38 -12.86 6.23 0.19
C VAL A 38 -14.29 5.84 -0.20
N GLY A 39 -15.17 6.82 -0.41
CA GLY A 39 -16.59 6.56 -0.73
C GLY A 39 -17.50 6.40 0.49
N GLY A 40 -17.09 6.88 1.66
CA GLY A 40 -17.83 6.70 2.91
C GLY A 40 -17.66 5.30 3.51
N LEU A 41 -18.66 4.80 4.25
CA LEU A 41 -18.65 3.46 4.87
C LEU A 41 -19.72 2.53 4.29
N THR A 42 -20.54 3.01 3.36
CA THR A 42 -21.71 2.28 2.84
C THR A 42 -21.97 2.67 1.40
N GLY A 43 -22.64 1.80 0.64
CA GLY A 43 -22.96 2.04 -0.77
C GLY A 43 -21.77 1.78 -1.69
N ALA A 44 -21.93 2.07 -2.97
CA ALA A 44 -20.90 1.88 -3.99
C ALA A 44 -20.77 3.17 -4.80
N PHE A 45 -20.19 4.19 -4.19
CA PHE A 45 -19.88 5.44 -4.86
C PHE A 45 -18.73 6.18 -4.18
N TYR A 46 -17.82 6.75 -4.96
CA TYR A 46 -16.82 7.73 -4.50
C TYR A 46 -16.91 9.04 -5.30
N ASN A 47 -16.51 10.15 -4.70
CA ASN A 47 -16.74 11.49 -5.22
C ASN A 47 -16.06 11.73 -6.58
N PHE A 48 -16.73 12.52 -7.42
CA PHE A 48 -16.20 12.97 -8.69
C PHE A 48 -15.06 13.99 -8.51
N GLY A 49 -14.05 13.89 -9.38
CA GLY A 49 -12.93 14.84 -9.45
C GLY A 49 -12.10 14.87 -8.18
N GLN A 50 -12.03 13.75 -7.45
CA GLN A 50 -11.36 13.68 -6.17
C GLN A 50 -9.85 13.70 -6.34
N MET A 51 -9.19 14.50 -5.51
CA MET A 51 -7.74 14.51 -5.34
C MET A 51 -7.49 14.68 -3.85
N SER A 52 -7.53 13.56 -3.15
CA SER A 52 -7.60 13.51 -1.69
C SER A 52 -6.51 12.63 -1.11
N TRP A 53 -6.34 12.69 0.21
CA TRP A 53 -5.34 11.91 0.89
C TRP A 53 -5.78 11.50 2.28
N LEU A 54 -5.18 10.41 2.77
CA LEU A 54 -5.16 10.01 4.17
C LEU A 54 -3.71 10.07 4.67
N GLU A 55 -3.42 10.98 5.59
CA GLU A 55 -2.08 11.32 6.08
C GLU A 55 -1.86 10.82 7.51
N SER A 56 -0.69 10.24 7.74
CA SER A 56 -0.26 9.76 9.05
C SER A 56 0.12 10.89 10.00
N PRO A 57 0.17 10.63 11.32
CA PRO A 57 1.00 11.42 12.22
C PRO A 57 2.46 11.47 11.75
N CYS A 58 3.24 12.36 12.37
CA CYS A 58 4.67 12.41 12.13
C CYS A 58 5.40 11.33 12.95
N PHE A 59 6.30 10.59 12.31
CA PHE A 59 7.17 9.59 12.91
C PHE A 59 8.61 10.11 12.97
N ASP A 60 9.30 9.81 14.07
CA ASP A 60 10.76 9.98 14.19
C ASP A 60 11.41 8.61 13.95
N LEU A 61 12.13 8.48 12.83
CA LEU A 61 12.83 7.27 12.43
C LEU A 61 14.35 7.40 12.63
N SER A 62 14.80 8.31 13.50
CA SER A 62 16.20 8.42 13.88
C SER A 62 16.72 7.10 14.46
N GLY A 63 17.74 6.52 13.83
CA GLY A 63 18.28 5.21 14.21
C GLY A 63 17.57 4.01 13.61
N MET A 64 16.63 4.22 12.68
CA MET A 64 16.05 3.16 11.84
C MET A 64 16.72 3.16 10.46
N ASP A 65 17.43 2.08 10.15
CA ASP A 65 18.30 1.99 8.97
C ASP A 65 17.57 1.43 7.74
N HIS A 66 16.58 0.57 7.97
CA HIS A 66 15.79 -0.12 6.94
C HIS A 66 14.28 0.00 7.23
N PRO A 67 13.69 1.22 7.21
CA PRO A 67 12.26 1.37 7.39
C PRO A 67 11.48 0.49 6.43
N TRP A 68 10.48 -0.22 6.95
CA TRP A 68 9.62 -1.12 6.19
C TRP A 68 8.18 -0.90 6.61
N VAL A 69 7.28 -0.86 5.62
CA VAL A 69 5.86 -0.67 5.84
C VAL A 69 5.08 -1.88 5.37
N SER A 70 4.00 -2.20 6.10
CA SER A 70 2.91 -3.04 5.60
C SER A 70 1.55 -2.47 5.99
N PHE A 71 0.53 -2.83 5.23
CA PHE A 71 -0.86 -2.49 5.51
C PHE A 71 -1.81 -3.41 4.75
N GLN A 72 -3.03 -3.55 5.25
CA GLN A 72 -4.12 -4.19 4.54
C GLN A 72 -4.75 -3.19 3.56
N LEU A 73 -5.01 -3.65 2.34
CA LEU A 73 -5.54 -2.85 1.25
C LEU A 73 -6.64 -3.61 0.49
N PHE A 74 -7.73 -2.94 0.18
CA PHE A 74 -8.77 -3.40 -0.76
C PHE A 74 -9.11 -2.25 -1.71
N TRP A 75 -9.07 -2.47 -3.03
CA TRP A 75 -9.50 -1.47 -4.01
C TRP A 75 -10.53 -2.01 -5.02
N GLU A 76 -11.53 -1.17 -5.29
CA GLU A 76 -12.62 -1.34 -6.24
C GLU A 76 -12.93 0.02 -6.90
N VAL A 77 -12.16 0.38 -7.92
CA VAL A 77 -12.19 1.70 -8.59
C VAL A 77 -12.09 1.55 -10.12
N GLU A 78 -12.38 2.63 -10.87
CA GLU A 78 -12.24 2.60 -12.33
C GLU A 78 -10.80 2.26 -12.75
N ARG A 79 -10.66 1.14 -13.46
CA ARG A 79 -9.37 0.60 -13.87
C ARG A 79 -8.59 1.60 -14.74
N GLN A 80 -7.34 1.88 -14.37
CA GLN A 80 -6.37 2.80 -15.00
C GLN A 80 -6.74 4.29 -14.98
N TYR A 81 -7.97 4.64 -14.61
CA TYR A 81 -8.38 6.04 -14.49
C TYR A 81 -8.23 6.51 -13.06
N ASP A 82 -8.76 5.74 -12.12
CA ASP A 82 -8.83 6.10 -10.71
C ASP A 82 -7.96 5.16 -9.88
N GLY A 83 -7.49 5.63 -8.74
CA GLY A 83 -6.71 4.77 -7.86
C GLY A 83 -5.91 5.47 -6.79
N LEU A 84 -5.11 4.66 -6.11
CA LEU A 84 -4.34 5.04 -4.94
C LEU A 84 -2.85 4.88 -5.16
N GLY A 85 -2.05 5.79 -4.63
CA GLY A 85 -0.60 5.61 -4.43
C GLY A 85 -0.21 5.84 -2.97
N LEU A 86 0.95 5.32 -2.56
CA LEU A 86 1.57 5.67 -1.28
C LEU A 86 2.72 6.65 -1.51
N GLN A 87 2.74 7.73 -0.72
CA GLN A 87 3.82 8.70 -0.72
C GLN A 87 4.42 8.86 0.68
N VAL A 88 5.69 9.23 0.72
CA VAL A 88 6.43 9.56 1.94
C VAL A 88 6.97 10.99 1.85
N SER A 89 7.02 11.65 3.00
CA SER A 89 7.69 12.93 3.21
C SER A 89 8.70 12.77 4.33
N THR A 90 9.87 13.38 4.19
CA THR A 90 10.93 13.42 5.22
C THR A 90 11.21 14.84 5.72
N ASP A 91 10.34 15.79 5.38
CA ASP A 91 10.41 17.21 5.71
C ASP A 91 9.10 17.72 6.35
N GLY A 92 8.40 16.84 7.07
CA GLY A 92 7.18 17.19 7.81
C GLY A 92 5.94 17.43 6.95
N GLY A 93 5.98 17.04 5.67
CA GLY A 93 4.87 17.14 4.72
C GLY A 93 5.01 18.25 3.68
N LEU A 94 6.19 18.89 3.57
CA LEU A 94 6.43 19.96 2.59
C LEU A 94 6.63 19.40 1.17
N THR A 95 7.38 18.29 1.05
CA THR A 95 7.56 17.57 -0.20
C THR A 95 7.22 16.09 -0.03
N TRP A 96 6.81 15.47 -1.14
CA TRP A 96 6.30 14.10 -1.16
C TRP A 96 6.90 13.34 -2.33
N THR A 97 7.35 12.11 -2.08
CA THR A 97 7.85 11.18 -3.09
C THR A 97 7.08 9.87 -3.01
N ASN A 98 6.93 9.16 -4.12
CA ASN A 98 6.28 7.84 -4.10
C ASN A 98 7.14 6.83 -3.32
N VAL A 99 6.48 5.93 -2.61
CA VAL A 99 7.11 4.73 -2.04
C VAL A 99 7.05 3.63 -3.09
N GLY A 100 8.21 3.25 -3.62
CA GLY A 100 8.33 2.24 -4.68
C GLY A 100 7.78 2.67 -6.04
N ALA A 101 7.66 1.71 -6.93
CA ALA A 101 7.24 1.86 -8.31
C ALA A 101 6.48 0.61 -8.81
N TRP A 102 5.69 0.80 -9.88
CA TRP A 102 5.12 -0.30 -10.63
C TRP A 102 6.24 -1.12 -11.26
N GLY A 103 6.14 -2.44 -11.13
CA GLY A 103 7.14 -3.38 -11.63
C GLY A 103 8.29 -3.64 -10.66
N ASP A 104 8.23 -3.11 -9.43
CA ASP A 104 9.17 -3.51 -8.39
C ASP A 104 9.10 -5.03 -8.16
N PRO A 105 10.26 -5.69 -7.99
CA PRO A 105 10.32 -7.15 -7.91
C PRO A 105 9.65 -7.65 -6.63
N VAL A 106 8.81 -8.67 -6.77
CA VAL A 106 8.18 -9.32 -5.60
C VAL A 106 9.20 -10.20 -4.87
N ASP A 107 9.28 -10.01 -3.56
CA ASP A 107 10.05 -10.83 -2.62
C ASP A 107 9.34 -10.87 -1.24
N CYS A 108 10.01 -11.42 -0.21
CA CYS A 108 9.44 -11.53 1.13
C CYS A 108 9.26 -10.17 1.86
N LEU A 109 9.97 -9.11 1.46
CA LEU A 109 9.86 -7.75 1.99
C LEU A 109 9.04 -6.82 1.08
N ASN A 110 8.86 -7.17 -0.19
CA ASN A 110 8.06 -6.44 -1.15
C ASN A 110 7.00 -7.33 -1.82
N ASP A 111 5.72 -7.09 -1.55
CA ASP A 111 4.63 -7.87 -2.17
C ASP A 111 3.36 -7.03 -2.30
N ASN A 112 2.50 -7.42 -3.25
CA ASN A 112 1.27 -6.72 -3.63
C ASN A 112 1.45 -5.22 -3.90
N TRP A 113 2.64 -4.81 -4.37
CA TRP A 113 2.98 -3.41 -4.60
C TRP A 113 2.61 -2.94 -6.01
N PHE A 114 1.89 -1.82 -6.11
CA PHE A 114 1.40 -1.15 -7.32
C PHE A 114 1.12 -2.06 -8.53
N ASN A 115 -0.16 -2.32 -8.82
CA ASN A 115 -0.55 -3.13 -9.98
C ASN A 115 -0.60 -2.35 -11.30
N THR A 116 -0.54 -1.01 -11.26
CA THR A 116 -0.75 -0.14 -12.43
C THR A 116 0.37 0.90 -12.57
N GLY A 117 1.00 0.93 -13.75
CA GLY A 117 2.11 1.86 -14.07
C GLY A 117 1.70 3.24 -14.58
N ASN A 118 0.40 3.50 -14.78
CA ASN A 118 -0.10 4.84 -15.07
C ASN A 118 -1.59 4.94 -14.76
N ILE A 119 -1.93 5.71 -13.71
CA ILE A 119 -3.31 6.03 -13.32
C ILE A 119 -3.62 7.47 -13.71
N ASN A 120 -4.63 7.68 -14.56
CA ASN A 120 -4.86 8.97 -15.22
C ASN A 120 -5.16 10.09 -14.22
N ASN A 121 -5.99 9.84 -13.23
CA ASN A 121 -6.46 10.85 -12.29
C ASN A 121 -5.57 10.98 -11.04
N LEU A 122 -4.50 10.18 -10.91
CA LEU A 122 -3.52 10.28 -9.83
C LEU A 122 -2.45 11.36 -10.13
N THR A 123 -2.89 12.59 -10.36
CA THR A 123 -2.06 13.65 -10.95
C THR A 123 -1.01 14.27 -10.02
N LEU A 124 -1.11 14.06 -8.70
CA LEU A 124 -0.11 14.49 -7.71
C LEU A 124 0.96 13.43 -7.40
N ALA A 125 0.94 12.29 -8.10
CA ALA A 125 2.00 11.28 -8.07
C ALA A 125 2.94 11.44 -9.26
N SER A 126 4.24 11.23 -9.04
CA SER A 126 5.24 11.20 -10.10
C SER A 126 6.27 10.10 -9.82
N PRO A 127 6.33 9.04 -10.64
CA PRO A 127 5.38 8.67 -11.70
C PRO A 127 3.96 8.34 -11.17
N ARG A 128 2.94 8.21 -12.02
CA ARG A 128 1.54 7.93 -11.62
C ARG A 128 1.28 6.45 -11.35
N HIS A 129 2.18 5.83 -10.57
CA HIS A 129 2.10 4.42 -10.18
C HIS A 129 1.16 4.25 -8.99
N GLY A 130 0.44 3.14 -8.95
CA GLY A 130 -0.53 2.89 -7.89
C GLY A 130 -1.31 1.58 -8.01
N TRP A 131 -2.31 1.45 -7.14
CA TRP A 131 -3.35 0.42 -7.22
C TRP A 131 -4.59 0.98 -7.91
N SER A 132 -5.08 0.24 -8.89
CA SER A 132 -6.26 0.58 -9.67
C SER A 132 -6.96 -0.67 -10.19
N GLY A 133 -8.26 -0.59 -10.41
CA GLY A 133 -9.07 -1.68 -10.94
C GLY A 133 -10.23 -2.06 -10.04
N ARG A 134 -11.10 -2.92 -10.57
CA ARG A 134 -12.27 -3.45 -9.88
C ARG A 134 -12.56 -4.87 -10.32
N VAL A 135 -13.29 -5.62 -9.51
CA VAL A 135 -13.87 -6.89 -9.94
C VAL A 135 -14.98 -6.61 -10.97
N GLY A 136 -14.90 -7.27 -12.13
CA GLY A 136 -15.93 -7.12 -13.16
C GLY A 136 -15.45 -7.47 -14.56
N PRO A 137 -16.35 -7.36 -15.58
CA PRO A 137 -16.03 -7.65 -16.97
C PRO A 137 -14.89 -6.77 -17.50
N THR A 138 -13.93 -7.38 -18.20
CA THR A 138 -12.73 -6.68 -18.72
C THR A 138 -12.96 -5.94 -20.04
N GLN A 139 -14.21 -5.85 -20.51
CA GLN A 139 -14.59 -5.21 -21.76
C GLN A 139 -15.84 -4.34 -21.56
N GLY A 140 -15.95 -3.28 -22.35
CA GLY A 140 -17.07 -2.34 -22.32
C GLY A 140 -16.72 -0.98 -21.72
N ALA A 141 -17.71 -0.10 -21.63
CA ALA A 141 -17.58 1.15 -20.88
C ALA A 141 -17.38 0.82 -19.39
N CYS A 142 -16.50 1.56 -18.72
CA CYS A 142 -16.15 1.31 -17.32
C CYS A 142 -15.66 -0.13 -17.06
N ALA A 143 -14.78 -0.63 -17.94
CA ALA A 143 -14.24 -1.99 -17.87
C ALA A 143 -13.56 -2.25 -16.51
N GLY A 144 -13.83 -3.42 -15.95
CA GLY A 144 -13.16 -3.92 -14.76
C GLY A 144 -11.88 -4.70 -15.05
N GLY A 145 -11.55 -5.58 -14.12
CA GLY A 145 -10.28 -6.27 -14.02
C GLY A 145 -9.33 -5.57 -13.05
N PHE A 146 -8.39 -6.35 -12.52
CA PHE A 146 -7.33 -5.88 -11.63
C PHE A 146 -7.81 -5.27 -10.31
N GLY A 147 -9.10 -5.39 -9.93
CA GLY A 147 -9.54 -5.20 -8.55
C GLY A 147 -8.95 -6.27 -7.65
N SER A 148 -8.73 -5.96 -6.37
CA SER A 148 -8.15 -6.93 -5.44
C SER A 148 -9.12 -8.07 -5.11
N GLY A 149 -10.43 -7.77 -5.12
CA GLY A 149 -11.51 -8.71 -4.80
C GLY A 149 -11.52 -9.24 -3.36
N GLN A 150 -10.51 -8.89 -2.57
CA GLN A 150 -10.33 -9.21 -1.16
C GLN A 150 -9.32 -8.23 -0.56
N TRP A 151 -9.19 -8.27 0.76
CA TRP A 151 -8.08 -7.65 1.47
C TRP A 151 -6.77 -8.34 1.12
N VAL A 152 -5.75 -7.55 0.76
CA VAL A 152 -4.39 -8.02 0.54
C VAL A 152 -3.42 -7.25 1.42
N GLU A 153 -2.36 -7.90 1.90
CA GLU A 153 -1.26 -7.22 2.57
C GLU A 153 -0.30 -6.66 1.53
N ALA A 154 -0.20 -5.33 1.44
CA ALA A 154 0.84 -4.66 0.67
C ALA A 154 2.01 -4.32 1.59
N LYS A 155 3.23 -4.60 1.15
CA LYS A 155 4.45 -4.36 1.94
C LYS A 155 5.61 -3.89 1.07
N HIS A 156 6.44 -2.99 1.60
CA HIS A 156 7.59 -2.42 0.88
C HIS A 156 8.61 -1.76 1.82
N CYS A 157 9.90 -1.82 1.48
CA CYS A 157 10.96 -1.07 2.17
C CYS A 157 10.93 0.42 1.79
N VAL A 158 11.23 1.33 2.71
CA VAL A 158 11.21 2.79 2.47
C VAL A 158 12.59 3.41 2.72
N PRO A 159 13.62 3.10 1.92
CA PRO A 159 14.98 3.63 2.13
C PRO A 159 15.05 5.16 2.20
N ALA A 160 14.16 5.85 1.49
CA ALA A 160 14.09 7.31 1.50
C ALA A 160 13.78 7.90 2.89
N ALA A 161 13.19 7.11 3.80
CA ALA A 161 12.82 7.54 5.15
C ALA A 161 13.86 7.16 6.22
N ALA A 162 14.93 6.44 5.85
CA ALA A 162 15.93 5.97 6.81
C ALA A 162 16.56 7.13 7.57
N ASN A 163 16.67 6.98 8.90
CA ASN A 163 17.26 7.97 9.80
C ASN A 163 16.62 9.38 9.77
N ALA A 164 15.43 9.55 9.19
CA ALA A 164 14.75 10.84 9.13
C ALA A 164 13.89 11.09 10.38
N ALA A 165 13.99 12.30 10.94
CA ALA A 165 13.28 12.65 12.19
C ALA A 165 11.85 13.20 11.98
N GLN A 166 11.48 13.53 10.74
CA GLN A 166 10.18 14.12 10.40
C GLN A 166 9.54 13.38 9.24
N VAL A 167 9.18 12.12 9.47
CA VAL A 167 8.59 11.25 8.45
C VAL A 167 7.08 11.30 8.51
N LYS A 168 6.43 11.43 7.36
CA LYS A 168 4.98 11.25 7.20
C LYS A 168 4.70 10.38 5.99
N PHE A 169 3.63 9.59 6.08
CA PHE A 169 3.08 8.84 4.97
C PHE A 169 1.74 9.42 4.57
N ARG A 170 1.42 9.37 3.28
CA ARG A 170 0.05 9.62 2.82
C ARG A 170 -0.37 8.65 1.74
N PHE A 171 -1.57 8.11 1.88
CA PHE A 171 -2.28 7.45 0.81
C PHE A 171 -2.94 8.52 -0.05
N LEU A 172 -2.47 8.68 -1.29
CA LEU A 172 -2.99 9.65 -2.25
C LEU A 172 -4.03 8.97 -3.14
N PHE A 173 -5.25 9.49 -3.15
CA PHE A 173 -6.34 9.00 -4.00
C PHE A 173 -6.69 10.03 -5.08
N GLY A 174 -6.82 9.55 -6.32
CA GLY A 174 -7.24 10.34 -7.48
C GLY A 174 -8.41 9.69 -8.20
N ALA A 175 -9.45 10.48 -8.51
CA ALA A 175 -10.62 10.03 -9.27
C ALA A 175 -11.07 11.04 -10.34
N GLY A 176 -11.60 10.49 -11.43
CA GLY A 176 -12.26 11.23 -12.50
C GLY A 176 -13.72 11.56 -12.17
N THR A 177 -14.48 11.86 -13.21
CA THR A 177 -15.91 12.24 -13.10
C THR A 177 -16.86 11.21 -13.71
N THR A 178 -16.36 10.02 -14.04
CA THR A 178 -17.08 8.98 -14.78
C THR A 178 -16.73 7.63 -14.17
N CYS A 179 -17.70 6.71 -14.12
CA CYS A 179 -17.50 5.35 -13.60
C CYS A 179 -17.06 5.32 -12.12
N ASN A 180 -17.64 6.18 -11.27
CA ASN A 180 -17.33 6.20 -9.83
C ASN A 180 -18.32 5.39 -8.98
N ASP A 181 -19.21 4.61 -9.60
CA ASP A 181 -20.25 3.80 -8.95
C ASP A 181 -19.71 2.46 -8.40
N TYR A 182 -18.59 2.52 -7.67
CA TYR A 182 -17.91 1.39 -7.01
C TYR A 182 -17.59 1.70 -5.56
N ASP A 183 -17.20 0.68 -4.80
CA ASP A 183 -16.94 0.77 -3.36
C ASP A 183 -15.79 1.71 -2.99
N GLY A 184 -14.87 2.00 -3.92
CA GLY A 184 -13.73 2.84 -3.64
C GLY A 184 -12.55 2.03 -3.13
N ILE A 185 -11.92 2.48 -2.05
CA ILE A 185 -10.68 1.90 -1.54
C ILE A 185 -10.71 1.87 -0.03
N ALA A 186 -10.18 0.81 0.58
CA ALA A 186 -10.03 0.72 2.02
C ALA A 186 -8.61 0.36 2.45
N ILE A 187 -8.21 0.94 3.58
CA ILE A 187 -6.90 0.80 4.20
C ILE A 187 -7.06 0.41 5.67
N ASP A 188 -6.28 -0.56 6.11
CA ASP A 188 -6.24 -0.96 7.52
C ASP A 188 -4.86 -1.46 7.95
N ASP A 189 -4.68 -1.68 9.25
CA ASP A 189 -3.50 -2.35 9.84
C ASP A 189 -2.14 -1.81 9.35
N PHE A 190 -2.00 -0.48 9.27
CA PHE A 190 -0.72 0.13 8.92
C PHE A 190 0.34 -0.17 10.00
N LEU A 191 1.43 -0.79 9.57
CA LEU A 191 2.61 -1.11 10.35
C LEU A 191 3.83 -0.44 9.73
N LEU A 192 4.62 0.23 10.57
CA LEU A 192 5.94 0.77 10.25
C LEU A 192 6.92 0.20 11.27
N GLN A 193 7.95 -0.48 10.78
CA GLN A 193 8.98 -1.08 11.62
C GLN A 193 10.32 -1.16 10.88
N GLU A 194 11.35 -1.57 11.60
CA GLU A 194 12.64 -1.93 11.02
C GLU A 194 12.50 -3.24 10.23
N ALA A 195 13.06 -3.29 9.01
CA ALA A 195 13.07 -4.53 8.24
C ALA A 195 13.89 -5.61 8.97
N PRO A 196 13.51 -6.89 8.88
CA PRO A 196 14.30 -7.98 9.46
C PRO A 196 15.75 -7.96 8.95
N SER A 197 16.71 -8.12 9.85
CA SER A 197 18.12 -8.21 9.47
C SER A 197 18.37 -9.40 8.54
N THR A 198 19.16 -9.21 7.50
CA THR A 198 19.72 -10.30 6.70
C THR A 198 20.89 -10.92 7.45
N ASP A 199 20.67 -12.06 8.09
CA ASP A 199 21.74 -12.83 8.72
C ASP A 199 22.12 -14.01 7.82
N ALA A 200 23.38 -14.05 7.41
CA ALA A 200 23.90 -15.14 6.59
C ALA A 200 24.28 -16.30 7.51
N ASP A 201 23.38 -17.28 7.63
CA ASP A 201 23.57 -18.43 8.51
C ASP A 201 23.49 -19.76 7.74
N PHE A 202 24.25 -20.75 8.20
CA PHE A 202 24.29 -22.09 7.65
C PHE A 202 24.74 -23.14 8.66
N THR A 203 24.22 -24.34 8.44
CA THR A 203 24.70 -25.57 9.07
C THR A 203 25.43 -26.41 8.04
N PHE A 204 26.36 -27.25 8.49
CA PHE A 204 27.02 -28.22 7.62
C PHE A 204 27.16 -29.59 8.30
N THR A 205 27.17 -30.63 7.48
CA THR A 205 27.40 -32.01 7.90
C THR A 205 28.44 -32.66 7.01
N CYS A 206 29.45 -33.29 7.61
CA CYS A 206 30.47 -34.04 6.88
C CYS A 206 30.00 -35.48 6.63
N ASN A 207 29.94 -35.89 5.36
CA ASN A 207 29.57 -37.24 4.92
C ASN A 207 30.72 -37.90 4.14
N GLY A 208 31.73 -38.36 4.88
CA GLY A 208 32.93 -38.95 4.28
C GLY A 208 33.81 -37.89 3.63
N LEU A 209 33.90 -37.90 2.29
CA LEU A 209 34.66 -36.92 1.51
C LEU A 209 33.80 -35.74 1.00
N THR A 210 32.50 -35.75 1.29
CA THR A 210 31.60 -34.64 0.95
C THR A 210 31.24 -33.82 2.19
N VAL A 211 31.02 -32.52 1.98
CA VAL A 211 30.46 -31.62 2.98
C VAL A 211 29.12 -31.15 2.44
N ASP A 212 28.05 -31.44 3.17
CA ASP A 212 26.70 -31.00 2.85
C ASP A 212 26.40 -29.73 3.65
N PHE A 213 25.98 -28.66 2.96
CA PHE A 213 25.58 -27.40 3.58
C PHE A 213 24.05 -27.30 3.59
N ALA A 214 23.48 -26.80 4.68
CA ALA A 214 22.07 -26.44 4.79
C ALA A 214 21.95 -24.99 5.28
N GLN A 215 21.30 -24.16 4.48
CA GLN A 215 21.05 -22.75 4.78
C GLN A 215 20.19 -22.61 6.05
N GLN A 216 20.57 -21.65 6.89
CA GLN A 216 19.73 -21.10 7.97
C GLN A 216 19.43 -19.60 7.78
N ALA A 217 20.02 -18.97 6.75
CA ALA A 217 19.82 -17.56 6.44
C ALA A 217 18.33 -17.19 6.42
N THR A 218 18.01 -16.17 7.20
CA THR A 218 16.69 -15.54 7.23
C THR A 218 16.67 -14.35 6.26
N SER A 219 15.48 -13.84 5.93
CA SER A 219 15.35 -12.57 5.19
C SER A 219 15.74 -12.61 3.70
N CYS A 220 15.05 -13.42 2.89
CA CYS A 220 15.07 -13.30 1.42
C CYS A 220 16.40 -13.62 0.67
N PRO A 221 17.17 -14.67 0.99
CA PRO A 221 18.35 -14.98 0.19
C PRO A 221 17.98 -15.41 -1.24
N THR A 222 18.54 -14.75 -2.25
CA THR A 222 18.28 -14.99 -3.69
C THR A 222 19.37 -15.81 -4.38
N GLY A 223 20.43 -16.15 -3.66
CA GLY A 223 21.53 -16.96 -4.15
C GLY A 223 22.51 -17.29 -3.03
N PHE A 224 23.24 -18.39 -3.22
CA PHE A 224 24.26 -18.84 -2.28
C PHE A 224 25.55 -19.12 -3.06
N SER A 225 26.67 -18.69 -2.50
CA SER A 225 28.01 -19.09 -2.95
C SER A 225 28.68 -19.76 -1.76
N TRP A 226 29.03 -21.03 -1.92
CA TRP A 226 29.73 -21.85 -0.94
C TRP A 226 31.16 -22.11 -1.44
#